data_AF-A0A7K1ANS2-F1
#
_entry.id   AF-A0A7K1ANS2-F1
#
_cell.length_a   1.000
_cell.length_b   1.000
_cell.length_c   1.000
_cell.angle_alpha   90.00
_cell.angle_beta   90.00
_cell.angle_gamma   90.00
#
_symmetry.space_group_name_H-M   'P 1'
#
loop_
_entity.id
_entity.type
_entity.pdbx_description
1 polymer ?
#
loop_
_entity_poly.entity_id
_entity_poly.type
_entity_poly.pdbx_seq_one_letter_code
_entity_poly.pdbx_strand_id
1 'polypeptide(L)'
;MFSFLAFITGAVVSIQSRVAGELTKVVENGITAVAFSNYVGWVLLTILVFGIKRERAGFHAVIHALRTKSLRPWEVLGGWGGAIFIATQSTQVPILGVALFTITYIAGQTIFALIVDELGLTTNGKKKINALRVITSLITLIGVMVAVYPDLTSAQFAAFPIILVIVVGAATSLQQALNSRVNQVAQR
;
A
#
# COMPACT_ATOMS: atom_id res chain seq x y z
N MET A 1 -15.26 -1.32 -18.26
CA MET A 1 -13.80 -1.20 -18.46
C MET A 1 -13.02 -1.33 -17.14
N PHE A 2 -13.40 -0.61 -16.08
CA PHE A 2 -12.71 -0.67 -14.78
C PHE A 2 -12.69 -2.06 -14.12
N SER A 3 -13.76 -2.86 -14.24
CA SER A 3 -13.81 -4.21 -13.64
C SER A 3 -12.83 -5.20 -14.27
N PHE A 4 -12.57 -5.09 -15.57
CA PHE A 4 -11.60 -5.93 -16.28
C PHE A 4 -10.16 -5.58 -15.88
N LEU A 5 -9.87 -4.28 -15.76
CA LEU A 5 -8.58 -3.81 -15.23
C LEU A 5 -8.37 -4.30 -13.79
N ALA A 6 -9.40 -4.24 -12.94
CA ALA A 6 -9.35 -4.74 -11.57
C ALA A 6 -9.09 -6.25 -11.49
N PHE A 7 -9.68 -7.02 -12.41
CA PHE A 7 -9.42 -8.46 -12.52
C PHE A 7 -7.96 -8.73 -12.90
N ILE A 8 -7.43 -8.03 -13.90
CA ILE A 8 -6.02 -8.17 -14.32
C ILE A 8 -5.07 -7.78 -13.18
N THR A 9 -5.28 -6.67 -12.49
CA THR A 9 -4.43 -6.31 -11.34
C THR A 9 -4.49 -7.36 -10.24
N GLY A 10 -5.68 -7.92 -9.94
CA GLY A 10 -5.80 -9.02 -8.99
C GLY A 10 -5.00 -10.26 -9.40
N ALA A 11 -5.06 -10.64 -10.68
CA ALA A 11 -4.28 -11.76 -11.22
C ALA A 11 -2.77 -11.49 -11.14
N VAL A 12 -2.32 -10.30 -11.51
CA VAL A 12 -0.91 -9.89 -11.45
C VAL A 12 -0.40 -9.89 -10.00
N VAL A 13 -1.17 -9.35 -9.04
CA VAL A 13 -0.81 -9.36 -7.62
C VAL A 13 -0.70 -10.79 -7.08
N SER A 14 -1.58 -11.70 -7.51
CA SER A 14 -1.52 -13.12 -7.13
C SER A 14 -0.24 -13.78 -7.66
N ILE A 15 0.14 -13.49 -8.91
CA ILE A 15 1.40 -13.96 -9.49
C ILE A 15 2.60 -13.37 -8.73
N GLN A 16 2.58 -12.07 -8.44
CA GLN A 16 3.62 -11.39 -7.67
C GLN A 16 3.83 -12.03 -6.30
N SER A 17 2.75 -12.36 -5.59
CA SER A 17 2.80 -13.03 -4.28
C SER A 17 3.48 -14.41 -4.38
N ARG A 18 3.17 -15.18 -5.42
CA ARG A 18 3.80 -16.48 -5.66
C ARG A 18 5.28 -16.35 -5.98
N VAL A 19 5.65 -15.42 -6.87
CA VAL A 19 7.05 -15.16 -7.24
C VAL A 19 7.85 -14.66 -6.02
N ALA A 20 7.28 -13.77 -5.22
CA ALA A 20 7.90 -13.28 -3.99
C ALA A 20 8.10 -14.41 -2.96
N GLY A 21 7.12 -15.31 -2.84
CA GLY A 21 7.21 -16.51 -2.00
C GLY A 21 8.33 -17.46 -2.45
N GLU A 22 8.47 -17.68 -3.76
CA GLU A 22 9.52 -18.57 -4.30
C GLU A 22 10.91 -17.94 -4.20
N LEU A 23 11.03 -16.63 -4.46
CA LEU A 23 12.28 -15.89 -4.30
C LEU A 23 12.77 -15.90 -2.84
N THR A 24 11.85 -15.86 -1.88
CA THR A 24 12.17 -15.96 -0.45
C THR A 24 12.77 -17.33 -0.09
N LYS A 25 12.34 -18.41 -0.76
CA LYS A 25 12.92 -19.75 -0.56
C LYS A 25 14.32 -19.88 -1.16
N VAL A 26 14.52 -19.33 -2.36
CA VAL A 26 15.80 -19.45 -3.09
C VAL A 26 16.91 -18.60 -2.45
N VAL A 27 16.56 -17.41 -1.95
CA VAL A 27 17.54 -16.48 -1.35
C VAL A 27 17.87 -16.85 0.11
N GLU A 28 17.14 -17.81 0.71
CA GLU A 28 17.21 -18.20 2.14
C GLU A 28 17.07 -17.05 3.16
N ASN A 29 16.87 -15.82 2.67
CA ASN A 29 16.70 -14.60 3.44
C ASN A 29 15.62 -13.72 2.78
N GLY A 30 14.42 -13.75 3.35
CA GLY A 30 13.26 -13.02 2.84
C GLY A 30 13.44 -11.50 2.82
N ILE A 31 14.25 -10.95 3.73
CA ILE A 31 14.52 -9.50 3.77
C ILE A 31 15.32 -9.09 2.53
N THR A 32 16.35 -9.85 2.18
CA THR A 32 17.19 -9.58 1.01
C THR A 32 16.40 -9.74 -0.29
N ALA A 33 15.53 -10.76 -0.39
CA ALA A 33 14.68 -10.97 -1.56
C ALA A 33 13.72 -9.78 -1.83
N VAL A 34 13.03 -9.30 -0.79
CA VAL A 34 12.11 -8.16 -0.92
C VAL A 34 12.88 -6.87 -1.21
N ALA A 35 14.01 -6.63 -0.53
CA ALA A 35 14.84 -5.46 -0.78
C ALA A 35 15.40 -5.44 -2.21
N PHE A 36 15.86 -6.58 -2.72
CA PHE A 36 16.41 -6.70 -4.07
C PHE A 36 15.34 -6.46 -5.14
N SER A 37 14.17 -7.12 -5.03
CA SER A 37 13.08 -6.90 -5.98
C SER A 37 12.58 -5.45 -5.98
N ASN A 38 12.51 -4.81 -4.81
CA ASN A 38 12.16 -3.40 -4.71
C ASN A 38 13.24 -2.47 -5.29
N TYR A 39 14.52 -2.80 -5.11
CA TYR A 39 15.63 -2.05 -5.70
C TYR A 39 15.60 -2.10 -7.23
N VAL A 40 15.40 -3.30 -7.80
CA VAL A 40 15.25 -3.48 -9.25
C VAL A 40 14.05 -2.67 -9.77
N GLY A 41 12.93 -2.70 -9.05
CA GLY A 41 11.75 -1.87 -9.36
C GLY A 41 12.05 -0.37 -9.35
N TRP A 42 12.79 0.12 -8.35
CA TRP A 42 13.18 1.52 -8.24
C TRP A 42 14.11 1.97 -9.37
N VAL A 43 15.09 1.14 -9.75
CA VAL A 43 15.99 1.41 -10.87
C VAL A 43 15.22 1.47 -12.18
N LEU A 44 14.33 0.51 -12.44
CA LEU A 44 13.49 0.50 -13.64
C LEU A 44 12.57 1.72 -13.71
N LEU A 45 11.92 2.08 -12.60
CA LEU A 45 11.07 3.27 -12.55
C LEU A 45 11.87 4.54 -12.81
N THR A 46 13.09 4.64 -12.28
CA THR A 46 13.98 5.78 -12.53
C THR A 46 14.35 5.87 -14.01
N ILE A 47 14.71 4.74 -14.64
CA ILE A 47 15.00 4.69 -16.08
C ILE A 47 13.77 5.11 -16.91
N LEU A 48 12.57 4.61 -16.57
CA LEU A 48 11.33 4.96 -17.27
C LEU A 48 11.00 6.46 -17.14
N VAL A 49 11.16 7.02 -15.94
CA VAL A 49 10.93 8.45 -15.70
C VAL A 49 11.86 9.30 -16.56
N PHE A 50 13.14 8.94 -16.68
CA PHE A 50 14.07 9.68 -17.54
C PHE A 50 13.94 9.36 -19.04
N GLY A 51 13.43 8.19 -19.39
CA GLY A 51 13.23 7.75 -20.77
C GLY A 51 11.97 8.34 -21.44
N ILE A 52 10.92 8.61 -20.68
CA ILE A 52 9.62 9.03 -21.21
C ILE A 52 9.40 10.52 -20.97
N LYS A 53 9.29 11.32 -22.06
CA LYS A 53 9.09 12.78 -21.98
C LYS A 53 7.88 13.18 -21.11
N ARG A 54 6.80 12.41 -21.15
CA ARG A 54 5.59 12.62 -20.34
C ARG A 54 5.83 12.42 -18.84
N GLU A 55 6.63 11.43 -18.45
CA GLU A 55 7.00 11.20 -17.05
C GLU A 55 7.92 12.30 -16.52
N ARG A 56 8.89 12.76 -17.34
CA ARG A 56 9.76 13.89 -17.01
C ARG A 56 8.96 15.17 -16.77
N ALA A 57 7.96 15.44 -17.61
CA ALA A 57 7.08 16.61 -17.45
C ALA A 57 6.30 16.57 -16.13
N GLY A 58 5.77 15.40 -15.75
CA GLY A 58 5.10 15.21 -14.46
C GLY A 58 6.04 15.41 -13.26
N PHE A 59 7.27 14.90 -13.35
CA PHE A 59 8.30 15.13 -12.32
C PHE A 59 8.63 16.62 -12.16
N HIS A 60 8.80 17.35 -13.27
CA HIS A 60 9.01 18.80 -13.25
C HIS A 60 7.80 19.56 -12.68
N ALA A 61 6.57 19.13 -12.96
CA ALA A 61 5.36 19.74 -12.40
C ALA A 61 5.30 19.60 -10.87
N VAL A 62 5.67 18.42 -10.33
CA VAL A 62 5.74 18.19 -8.87
C VAL A 62 6.82 19.07 -8.23
N ILE A 63 8.01 19.18 -8.85
CA ILE A 63 9.08 20.08 -8.36
C ILE A 63 8.63 21.54 -8.40
N HIS A 64 7.95 21.96 -9.46
CA HIS A 64 7.44 23.31 -9.57
C HIS A 64 6.39 23.60 -8.48
N ALA A 65 5.48 22.68 -8.22
CA ALA A 65 4.47 22.77 -7.17
C ALA A 65 5.05 22.80 -5.74
N LEU A 66 6.14 22.08 -5.48
CA LEU A 66 6.90 22.20 -4.24
C LEU A 66 7.53 23.58 -4.09
N ARG A 67 8.07 24.14 -5.18
CA ARG A 67 8.69 25.48 -5.17
C ARG A 67 7.67 26.61 -5.01
N THR A 68 6.48 26.46 -5.59
CA THR A 68 5.40 27.45 -5.48
C THR A 68 4.56 27.30 -4.20
N LYS A 69 4.94 26.38 -3.29
CA LYS A 69 4.22 26.05 -2.04
C LYS A 69 2.77 25.60 -2.23
N SER A 70 2.38 25.21 -3.45
CA SER A 70 1.06 24.61 -3.70
C SER A 70 0.98 23.17 -3.18
N LEU A 71 2.13 22.48 -3.10
CA LEU A 71 2.30 21.21 -2.39
C LEU A 71 3.23 21.41 -1.19
N ARG A 72 2.87 20.82 -0.06
CA ARG A 72 3.70 20.86 1.15
C ARG A 72 4.71 19.71 1.10
N PRO A 73 5.97 19.89 1.56
CA PRO A 73 7.02 18.88 1.41
C PRO A 73 6.67 17.52 2.05
N TRP A 74 5.81 17.50 3.07
CA TRP A 74 5.33 16.25 3.66
C TRP A 74 4.35 15.47 2.78
N GLU A 75 3.69 16.09 1.81
CA GLU A 75 2.82 15.38 0.85
C GLU A 75 3.65 14.55 -0.14
N VAL A 76 4.91 14.95 -0.37
CA VAL A 76 5.88 14.21 -1.19
C VAL A 76 6.63 13.13 -0.39
N LEU A 77 6.57 13.18 0.94
CA LEU A 77 7.04 12.09 1.80
C LEU A 77 6.17 10.84 1.71
N GLY A 78 5.15 10.80 0.84
CA GLY A 78 4.38 9.60 0.55
C GLY A 78 5.29 8.38 0.35
N GLY A 79 6.42 8.49 -0.36
CA GLY A 79 7.37 7.38 -0.56
C GLY A 79 7.83 6.64 0.71
N TRP A 80 7.85 7.31 1.87
CA TRP A 80 8.24 6.69 3.15
C TRP A 80 7.29 5.60 3.62
N GLY A 81 5.99 5.71 3.33
CA GLY A 81 5.03 4.67 3.70
C GLY A 81 5.31 3.33 2.99
N GLY A 82 5.85 3.39 1.76
CA GLY A 82 6.27 2.20 1.02
C GLY A 82 7.52 1.55 1.63
N ALA A 83 8.49 2.35 2.07
CA ALA A 83 9.68 1.85 2.75
C ALA A 83 9.34 1.19 4.09
N ILE A 84 8.45 1.81 4.88
CA ILE A 84 7.94 1.26 6.13
C ILE A 84 7.18 -0.06 5.85
N PHE A 85 6.33 -0.08 4.83
CA PHE A 85 5.63 -1.30 4.42
C PHE A 85 6.59 -2.43 4.10
N ILE A 86 7.65 -2.18 3.32
CA ILE A 86 8.63 -3.20 2.96
C ILE A 86 9.41 -3.67 4.19
N ALA A 87 9.85 -2.77 5.05
CA ALA A 87 10.55 -3.12 6.28
C ALA A 87 9.67 -4.00 7.19
N THR A 88 8.41 -3.62 7.36
CA THR A 88 7.43 -4.39 8.14
C THR A 88 7.08 -5.71 7.47
N GLN A 89 6.89 -5.74 6.15
CA GLN A 89 6.66 -6.98 5.42
C GLN A 89 7.83 -7.94 5.63
N SER A 90 9.06 -7.46 5.47
CA SER A 90 10.26 -8.29 5.57
C SER A 90 10.49 -8.89 6.98
N THR A 91 10.03 -8.20 8.03
CA THR A 91 10.20 -8.63 9.43
C THR A 91 9.02 -9.42 9.97
N GLN A 92 7.80 -9.09 9.55
CA GLN A 92 6.58 -9.69 10.10
C GLN A 92 6.08 -10.88 9.28
N VAL A 93 6.34 -10.95 7.96
CA VAL A 93 5.95 -12.09 7.13
C VAL A 93 6.56 -13.42 7.59
N PRO A 94 7.83 -13.51 8.02
CA PRO A 94 8.38 -14.76 8.56
C PRO A 94 7.71 -15.21 9.86
N ILE A 95 7.13 -14.29 10.64
CA ILE A 95 6.49 -14.56 11.92
C ILE A 95 5.02 -14.93 11.74
N LEU A 96 4.29 -14.15 10.93
CA LEU A 96 2.85 -14.26 10.73
C LEU A 96 2.47 -15.16 9.55
N GLY A 97 3.40 -15.39 8.61
CA GLY A 97 3.09 -15.91 7.29
C GLY A 97 2.51 -14.83 6.35
N VAL A 98 2.65 -15.08 5.04
CA VAL A 98 2.22 -14.13 3.99
C VAL A 98 0.71 -13.88 4.03
N ALA A 99 -0.08 -14.93 4.30
CA ALA A 99 -1.55 -14.85 4.29
C ALA A 99 -2.06 -13.93 5.41
N LEU A 100 -1.71 -14.21 6.66
CA LEU A 100 -2.10 -13.41 7.82
C LEU A 100 -1.59 -11.97 7.71
N PHE A 101 -0.33 -11.78 7.31
CA PHE A 101 0.22 -10.44 7.05
C PHE A 101 -0.64 -9.64 6.06
N THR A 102 -0.95 -10.23 4.91
CA THR A 102 -1.68 -9.54 3.83
C THR A 102 -3.09 -9.18 4.30
N ILE A 103 -3.76 -10.09 4.99
CA ILE A 103 -5.13 -9.91 5.46
C ILE A 103 -5.19 -8.84 6.56
N THR A 104 -4.32 -8.92 7.56
CA THR A 104 -4.20 -7.91 8.63
C THR A 104 -3.85 -6.52 8.07
N TYR A 105 -2.94 -6.46 7.10
CA TYR A 105 -2.55 -5.23 6.43
C TYR A 105 -3.74 -4.59 5.68
N ILE A 106 -4.47 -5.38 4.90
CA ILE A 106 -5.67 -4.91 4.16
C ILE A 106 -6.75 -4.43 5.12
N ALA A 107 -6.95 -5.10 6.26
CA ALA A 107 -7.90 -4.65 7.27
C ALA A 107 -7.53 -3.28 7.84
N GLY A 108 -6.28 -3.09 8.27
CA GLY A 108 -5.79 -1.80 8.76
C GLY A 108 -5.95 -0.70 7.71
N GLN A 109 -5.59 -0.99 6.46
CA GLN A 109 -5.73 -0.07 5.34
C GLN A 109 -7.20 0.31 5.08
N THR A 110 -8.12 -0.66 5.14
CA THR A 110 -9.55 -0.47 4.87
C THR A 110 -10.22 0.40 5.94
N ILE A 111 -9.94 0.11 7.22
CA ILE A 111 -10.46 0.93 8.34
C ILE A 111 -9.97 2.37 8.20
N PHE A 112 -8.66 2.54 7.99
CA PHE A 112 -8.07 3.86 7.93
C PHE A 112 -8.44 4.62 6.65
N ALA A 113 -8.74 3.94 5.55
CA ALA A 113 -9.21 4.57 4.32
C ALA A 113 -10.55 5.30 4.54
N LEU A 114 -11.44 4.74 5.36
CA LEU A 114 -12.70 5.40 5.72
C LEU A 114 -12.45 6.66 6.57
N ILE A 115 -11.53 6.58 7.53
CA ILE A 115 -11.14 7.72 8.39
C ILE A 115 -10.53 8.84 7.53
N VAL A 116 -9.61 8.49 6.64
CA VAL A 116 -8.93 9.44 5.75
C VAL A 116 -9.91 10.12 4.78
N ASP A 117 -10.92 9.39 4.33
CA ASP A 117 -12.00 9.95 3.51
C ASP A 117 -12.94 10.88 4.30
N GLU A 118 -13.25 10.55 5.55
CA GLU A 118 -14.04 11.40 6.44
C GLU A 118 -13.31 12.71 6.77
N LEU A 119 -11.99 12.63 6.98
CA LEU A 119 -11.12 13.78 7.19
C LEU A 119 -10.94 14.64 5.91
N GLY A 120 -11.40 14.17 4.75
CA GLY A 120 -11.30 14.91 3.47
C GLY A 120 -9.86 15.07 2.99
N LEU A 121 -8.96 14.17 3.39
CA LEU A 121 -7.56 14.19 2.98
C LEU A 121 -7.37 13.70 1.54
N THR A 122 -8.39 13.08 0.94
CA THR A 122 -8.37 12.69 -0.47
C THR A 122 -8.73 13.86 -1.40
N THR A 123 -8.21 13.81 -2.63
CA THR A 123 -8.23 14.94 -3.58
C THR A 123 -9.62 15.31 -4.12
N ASN A 124 -10.64 14.51 -3.85
CA ASN A 124 -12.03 14.81 -4.21
C ASN A 124 -12.82 15.53 -3.09
N GLY A 125 -12.13 16.04 -2.07
CA GLY A 125 -12.75 16.66 -0.89
C GLY A 125 -13.44 15.64 0.02
N LYS A 126 -14.27 16.11 0.97
CA LYS A 126 -15.07 15.24 1.84
C LYS A 126 -16.06 14.43 0.99
N LYS A 127 -15.74 13.18 0.68
CA LYS A 127 -16.72 12.25 0.10
C LYS A 127 -17.70 11.86 1.19
N LYS A 128 -18.99 12.16 1.00
CA LYS A 128 -20.05 11.63 1.87
C LYS A 128 -19.92 10.11 1.89
N ILE A 129 -19.77 9.56 3.10
CA ILE A 129 -19.73 8.12 3.33
C ILE A 129 -21.05 7.54 2.80
N ASN A 130 -20.98 6.89 1.65
CA ASN A 130 -22.13 6.19 1.07
C ASN A 130 -22.35 4.90 1.88
N ALA A 131 -23.61 4.59 2.24
CA ALA A 131 -23.98 3.35 2.92
C ALA A 131 -23.39 2.11 2.23
N LEU A 132 -23.29 2.11 0.90
CA LEU A 132 -22.67 1.04 0.13
C LEU A 132 -21.17 0.84 0.47
N ARG A 133 -20.41 1.91 0.71
CA ARG A 133 -18.98 1.81 1.10
C ARG A 133 -18.82 1.28 2.51
N VAL A 134 -19.75 1.63 3.40
CA VAL A 134 -19.76 1.08 4.77
C VAL A 134 -20.03 -0.41 4.72
N ILE A 135 -21.04 -0.83 3.96
CA ILE A 135 -21.40 -2.24 3.80
C ILE A 135 -20.24 -3.04 3.21
N THR A 136 -19.60 -2.58 2.12
CA THR A 136 -18.47 -3.32 1.52
C THR A 136 -17.26 -3.37 2.43
N SER A 137 -16.99 -2.31 3.19
CA SER A 137 -15.91 -2.30 4.19
C SER A 137 -16.21 -3.26 5.34
N LEU A 138 -17.45 -3.29 5.84
CA LEU A 138 -17.88 -4.23 6.88
C LEU A 138 -17.77 -5.68 6.41
N ILE A 139 -18.24 -5.99 5.20
CA ILE A 139 -18.11 -7.34 4.61
C ILE A 139 -16.64 -7.73 4.51
N THR A 140 -15.77 -6.80 4.07
CA THR A 140 -14.32 -7.04 4.01
C THR A 140 -13.76 -7.33 5.40
N LEU A 141 -14.10 -6.51 6.41
CA LEU A 141 -13.64 -6.71 7.78
C LEU A 141 -14.11 -8.04 8.38
N ILE A 142 -15.35 -8.44 8.10
CA ILE A 142 -15.86 -9.75 8.53
C ILE A 142 -15.08 -10.87 7.85
N GLY A 143 -14.86 -10.79 6.53
CA GLY A 143 -14.08 -11.78 5.79
C GLY A 143 -12.65 -11.91 6.32
N VAL A 144 -12.01 -10.78 6.65
CA VAL A 144 -10.70 -10.74 7.30
C VAL A 144 -10.76 -11.43 8.68
N MET A 145 -11.72 -11.07 9.53
CA MET A 145 -11.85 -11.65 10.88
C MET A 145 -12.04 -13.16 10.84
N VAL A 146 -12.85 -13.67 9.90
CA VAL A 146 -13.05 -15.12 9.70
C VAL A 146 -11.75 -15.79 9.24
N ALA A 147 -11.03 -15.18 8.30
CA ALA A 147 -9.79 -15.75 7.78
C ALA A 147 -8.66 -15.79 8.83
N VAL A 148 -8.68 -14.85 9.78
CA VAL A 148 -7.62 -14.64 10.78
C VAL A 148 -7.95 -15.34 12.11
N TYR A 149 -9.21 -15.71 12.34
CA TYR A 149 -9.68 -16.41 13.55
C TYR A 149 -8.88 -17.68 13.93
N PRO A 150 -8.51 -18.58 12.99
CA PRO A 150 -7.74 -19.78 13.31
C PRO A 150 -6.30 -19.47 13.77
N ASP A 151 -5.71 -18.41 13.22
CA ASP A 151 -4.35 -17.99 13.56
C ASP A 151 -4.31 -17.24 14.89
N LEU A 152 -5.36 -16.48 15.24
CA LEU A 152 -5.45 -15.81 16.56
C LEU A 152 -5.59 -16.79 17.72
N THR A 153 -6.26 -17.91 17.49
CA THR A 153 -6.50 -18.92 18.54
C THR A 153 -5.29 -19.83 18.75
N SER A 154 -4.41 -19.93 17.76
CA SER A 154 -3.17 -20.74 17.81
C SER A 154 -1.91 -19.91 18.13
N ALA A 155 -1.93 -18.60 17.91
CA ALA A 155 -0.81 -17.73 18.20
C ALA A 155 -0.64 -17.48 19.71
N GLN A 156 0.43 -18.03 20.29
CA GLN A 156 0.93 -17.56 21.59
C GLN A 156 1.32 -16.08 21.48
N PHE A 157 0.50 -15.18 22.04
CA PHE A 157 0.80 -13.75 22.25
C PHE A 157 1.51 -13.00 21.09
N ALA A 158 1.13 -13.23 19.83
CA ALA A 158 1.63 -12.46 18.68
C ALA A 158 0.83 -11.15 18.44
N ALA A 159 0.32 -10.52 19.49
CA ALA A 159 -0.45 -9.28 19.37
C ALA A 159 0.39 -8.13 18.80
N PHE A 160 1.68 -8.06 19.16
CA PHE A 160 2.58 -7.01 18.71
C PHE A 160 2.77 -6.99 17.18
N PRO A 161 3.15 -8.11 16.51
CA PRO A 161 3.19 -8.18 15.05
C PRO A 161 1.89 -7.74 14.37
N ILE A 162 0.75 -8.20 14.87
CA ILE A 162 -0.57 -7.89 14.29
C ILE A 162 -0.85 -6.39 14.37
N ILE A 163 -0.66 -5.78 15.56
CA ILE A 163 -0.85 -4.34 15.76
C ILE A 163 0.09 -3.55 14.84
N LEU A 164 1.35 -3.95 14.74
CA LEU A 164 2.35 -3.30 13.90
C LEU A 164 1.91 -3.31 12.42
N VAL A 165 1.44 -4.46 11.92
CA VAL A 165 0.92 -4.59 10.55
C VAL A 165 -0.32 -3.72 10.32
N ILE A 166 -1.24 -3.64 11.28
CA ILE A 166 -2.42 -2.76 11.21
C ILE A 166 -1.99 -1.29 11.10
N VAL A 167 -1.06 -0.85 11.95
CA VAL A 167 -0.53 0.53 11.95
C VAL A 167 0.13 0.87 10.61
N VAL A 168 0.84 -0.09 10.02
CA VAL A 168 1.44 0.08 8.70
C VAL A 168 0.39 0.11 7.59
N GLY A 169 -0.68 -0.68 7.68
CA GLY A 169 -1.86 -0.56 6.82
C GLY A 169 -2.50 0.83 6.90
N ALA A 170 -2.60 1.39 8.10
CA ALA A 170 -3.10 2.75 8.30
C ALA A 170 -2.18 3.81 7.67
N ALA A 171 -0.88 3.72 7.91
CA ALA A 171 0.11 4.66 7.37
C ALA A 171 0.15 4.64 5.83
N THR A 172 0.07 3.45 5.22
CA THR A 172 0.03 3.30 3.75
C THR A 172 -1.28 3.78 3.15
N SER A 173 -2.41 3.66 3.86
CA SER A 173 -3.69 4.27 3.45
C SER A 173 -3.60 5.80 3.40
N LEU A 174 -2.98 6.41 4.42
CA LEU A 174 -2.70 7.85 4.43
C LEU A 174 -1.77 8.25 3.28
N GLN A 175 -0.70 7.48 3.05
CA GLN A 175 0.20 7.68 1.90
C GLN A 175 -0.56 7.64 0.56
N GLN A 176 -1.47 6.69 0.37
CA GLN A 176 -2.26 6.59 -0.87
C GLN A 176 -3.14 7.83 -1.09
N ALA A 177 -3.75 8.35 -0.02
CA ALA A 177 -4.51 9.58 -0.08
C ALA A 177 -3.64 10.80 -0.43
N LEU A 178 -2.44 10.91 0.16
CA LEU A 178 -1.48 11.97 -0.17
C LEU A 178 -0.98 11.85 -1.61
N ASN A 179 -0.62 10.64 -2.05
CA ASN A 179 -0.19 10.36 -3.42
C ASN A 179 -1.29 10.70 -4.45
N SER A 180 -2.56 10.51 -4.08
CA SER A 180 -3.69 10.93 -4.91
C SER A 180 -3.72 12.45 -5.12
N ARG A 181 -3.27 13.26 -4.14
CA ARG A 181 -3.16 14.72 -4.29
C ARG A 181 -2.00 15.10 -5.21
N VAL A 182 -0.86 14.45 -5.03
CA VAL A 182 0.33 14.65 -5.86
C VAL A 182 0.03 14.29 -7.33
N ASN A 183 -0.69 13.21 -7.58
CA ASN A 183 -1.07 12.79 -8.93
C ASN A 183 -1.96 13.84 -9.65
N GLN A 184 -2.89 14.49 -8.95
CA GLN A 184 -3.70 15.56 -9.56
C GLN A 184 -2.85 16.77 -9.96
N VAL A 185 -1.88 17.16 -9.13
CA VAL A 185 -0.95 18.26 -9.45
C VAL A 185 -0.02 17.87 -10.60
N ALA A 186 0.36 16.59 -10.70
CA ALA A 186 1.15 16.04 -11.79
C ALA A 186 0.36 15.86 -13.11
N GLN A 187 -0.92 16.26 -13.18
CA GLN A 187 -1.82 16.08 -14.33
C GLN A 187 -1.95 14.61 -14.78
N ARG A 188 -2.18 13.70 -13.81
CA ARG A 188 -2.52 12.29 -14.06
C ARG A 188 -3.84 11.88 -13.43
#